data_AF-A0A7J3TB85-F1
#
_entry.id   AF-A0A7J3TB85-F1
#
_cell.length_a   1.000
_cell.length_b   1.000
_cell.length_c   1.000
_cell.angle_alpha   90.00
_cell.angle_beta   90.00
_cell.angle_gamma   90.00
#
_symmetry.space_group_name_H-M   'P 1'
#
loop_
_entity.id
_entity.type
_entity.pdbx_description
1 polymer ?
#
loop_
_entity_poly.entity_id
_entity_poly.type
_entity_poly.pdbx_seq_one_letter_code
_entity_poly.pdbx_strand_id
1 'polypeptide(L)'
;MADKEESLDPIMERLFLDIKSIMILGRNDPQVQNDMRRRIFDSYDEDVANFRELIQKGKVIEFRNLFFMAVGEIVFSALLLLIGLNLLIPSIFSVADPSRIVDYFKNFIITYSNSIGFFDIIIIVDFLISILMLVSAFYMLRQASGNLKEAGLLVSG
;
A
#
# COMPACT_ATOMS: atom_id res chain seq x y z
N MET A 1 -47.00 -33.00 14.55
CA MET A 1 -45.58 -33.36 14.44
C MET A 1 -44.84 -32.06 14.18
N ALA A 2 -44.38 -31.41 15.25
CA ALA A 2 -43.55 -30.22 15.17
C ALA A 2 -42.11 -30.70 15.20
N ASP A 3 -41.43 -30.57 14.07
CA ASP A 3 -40.01 -30.92 13.95
C ASP A 3 -39.21 -30.01 14.89
N LYS A 4 -38.27 -30.62 15.61
CA LYS A 4 -37.37 -29.95 16.52
C LYS A 4 -36.54 -28.93 15.73
N GLU A 5 -36.73 -27.64 16.00
CA GLU A 5 -35.63 -26.68 15.88
C GLU A 5 -34.54 -27.17 16.83
N GLU A 6 -33.59 -27.94 16.29
CA GLU A 6 -32.36 -28.29 16.97
C GLU A 6 -31.69 -26.96 17.32
N SER A 7 -31.68 -26.58 18.60
CA SER A 7 -31.23 -25.26 19.02
C SER A 7 -29.81 -25.03 18.47
N LEU A 8 -29.63 -23.99 17.68
CA LEU A 8 -28.33 -23.62 17.10
C LEU A 8 -27.32 -23.19 18.17
N ASP A 9 -27.80 -22.80 19.35
CA ASP A 9 -27.02 -22.30 20.48
C ASP A 9 -25.87 -23.24 20.91
N PRO A 10 -26.08 -24.54 21.19
CA PRO A 10 -24.99 -25.46 21.52
C PRO A 10 -23.94 -25.63 20.41
N ILE A 11 -24.35 -25.54 19.15
CA ILE A 11 -23.43 -25.64 18.00
C ILE A 11 -22.56 -24.38 17.93
N MET A 12 -23.18 -23.21 18.08
CA MET A 12 -22.48 -21.92 18.10
C MET A 12 -21.53 -21.81 19.30
N GLU A 13 -21.93 -22.28 20.47
CA GLU A 13 -21.09 -22.26 21.66
C GLU A 13 -19.88 -23.19 21.52
N ARG A 14 -20.07 -24.39 20.95
CA ARG A 14 -18.95 -25.28 20.62
C ARG A 14 -17.99 -24.64 19.63
N LEU A 15 -18.51 -24.04 18.55
CA LEU A 15 -17.68 -23.35 17.56
C LEU A 15 -16.87 -22.21 18.19
N PHE A 16 -17.47 -21.44 19.10
CA PHE A 16 -16.77 -20.36 19.80
C PHE A 16 -15.63 -20.88 20.69
N LEU A 17 -15.86 -21.99 21.42
CA LEU A 17 -14.84 -22.65 22.23
C LEU A 17 -13.70 -23.22 21.38
N ASP A 18 -14.02 -23.79 20.22
CA ASP A 18 -13.02 -24.34 19.30
C ASP A 18 -12.15 -23.23 18.73
N ILE A 19 -12.75 -22.13 18.25
CA ILE A 19 -12.01 -20.94 17.80
C ILE A 19 -11.09 -20.43 18.91
N LYS A 20 -11.59 -20.31 20.15
CA LYS A 20 -10.79 -19.85 21.29
C LYS A 20 -9.62 -20.78 21.59
N SER A 21 -9.83 -22.08 21.53
CA SER A 21 -8.80 -23.09 21.77
C SER A 21 -7.69 -22.99 20.73
N ILE A 22 -8.05 -22.88 19.44
CA ILE A 22 -7.08 -22.74 18.36
C ILE A 22 -6.33 -21.40 18.47
N MET A 23 -7.01 -20.31 18.87
CA MET A 23 -6.36 -19.00 19.10
C MET A 23 -5.33 -19.07 20.24
N ILE A 24 -5.61 -19.80 21.31
CA ILE A 24 -4.66 -20.01 22.42
C ILE A 24 -3.44 -20.81 21.94
N LEU A 25 -3.65 -21.87 21.16
CA LEU A 25 -2.58 -22.68 20.58
C LEU A 25 -1.72 -21.86 19.61
N GLY A 26 -2.35 -21.11 18.71
CA GLY A 26 -1.68 -20.26 17.73
C GLY A 26 -0.87 -19.13 18.37
N ARG A 27 -1.18 -18.69 19.59
CA ARG A 27 -0.37 -17.66 20.28
C ARG A 27 1.06 -18.13 20.55
N ASN A 28 1.24 -19.43 20.76
CA ASN A 28 2.53 -20.01 21.15
C ASN A 28 3.20 -20.80 20.02
N ASP A 29 2.49 -21.05 18.91
CA ASP A 29 3.00 -21.84 17.78
C ASP A 29 2.77 -21.11 16.42
N PRO A 30 3.84 -20.61 15.78
CA PRO A 30 3.77 -20.00 14.45
C PRO A 30 3.27 -20.94 13.34
N GLN A 31 3.47 -22.25 13.46
CA GLN A 31 2.96 -23.21 12.47
C GLN A 31 1.44 -23.26 12.51
N VAL A 32 0.85 -23.27 13.72
CA VAL A 32 -0.60 -23.26 13.89
C VAL A 32 -1.23 -21.99 13.33
N GLN A 33 -0.56 -20.83 13.46
CA GLN A 33 -1.02 -19.59 12.83
C GLN A 33 -1.01 -19.67 11.30
N ASN A 34 0.07 -20.17 10.72
CA ASN A 34 0.19 -20.31 9.27
C ASN A 34 -0.84 -21.30 8.71
N ASP A 35 -1.05 -22.42 9.38
CA ASP A 35 -2.04 -23.42 8.98
C ASP A 35 -3.47 -22.89 9.08
N MET A 36 -3.79 -22.16 10.15
CA MET A 36 -5.08 -21.50 10.31
C MET A 36 -5.31 -20.47 9.19
N ARG A 37 -4.31 -19.63 8.92
CA ARG A 37 -4.39 -18.63 7.86
C ARG A 37 -4.63 -19.29 6.52
N ARG A 38 -3.87 -20.32 6.19
CA ARG A 38 -4.03 -21.06 4.93
C ARG A 38 -5.40 -21.71 4.82
N ARG A 39 -5.90 -22.35 5.89
CA ARG A 39 -7.21 -23.02 5.88
C ARG A 39 -8.40 -22.08 5.84
N ILE A 40 -8.29 -20.86 6.36
CA ILE A 40 -9.40 -19.89 6.39
C ILE A 40 -9.34 -18.93 5.19
N PHE A 41 -8.16 -18.46 4.82
CA PHE A 41 -7.99 -17.45 3.78
C PHE A 41 -7.76 -18.05 2.39
N ASP A 42 -7.07 -19.20 2.31
CA ASP A 42 -6.75 -19.88 1.05
C ASP A 42 -7.61 -21.16 0.87
N SER A 43 -8.77 -21.22 1.55
CA SER A 43 -9.72 -22.33 1.38
C SER A 43 -10.28 -22.35 -0.04
N TYR A 44 -10.33 -23.52 -0.66
CA TYR A 44 -11.07 -23.76 -1.90
C TYR A 44 -12.56 -24.06 -1.66
N ASP A 45 -12.96 -24.17 -0.39
CA ASP A 45 -14.33 -24.44 0.02
C ASP A 45 -15.16 -23.14 -0.02
N GLU A 46 -16.20 -23.13 -0.86
CA GLU A 46 -17.09 -21.99 -1.06
C GLU A 46 -17.86 -21.62 0.21
N ASP A 47 -18.26 -22.59 1.03
CA ASP A 47 -19.01 -22.34 2.26
C ASP A 47 -18.13 -21.68 3.32
N VAL A 48 -16.86 -22.09 3.41
CA VAL A 48 -15.86 -21.44 4.28
C VAL A 48 -15.56 -20.01 3.80
N ALA A 49 -15.46 -19.80 2.49
CA ALA A 49 -15.27 -18.47 1.92
C ALA A 49 -16.47 -17.55 2.19
N ASN A 50 -17.70 -18.06 2.02
CA ASN A 50 -18.95 -17.35 2.31
C ASN A 50 -19.08 -17.04 3.81
N PHE A 51 -18.76 -18.00 4.68
CA PHE A 51 -18.75 -17.79 6.14
C PHE A 51 -17.75 -16.72 6.57
N ARG A 52 -16.53 -16.74 6.00
CA ARG A 52 -15.53 -15.69 6.21
C ARG A 52 -16.08 -14.33 5.80
N GLU A 53 -16.68 -14.23 4.62
CA GLU A 53 -17.24 -12.99 4.10
C GLU A 53 -18.39 -12.49 4.99
N LEU A 54 -19.27 -13.37 5.46
CA LEU A 54 -20.36 -13.04 6.38
C LEU A 54 -19.86 -12.47 7.72
N ILE A 55 -18.80 -13.05 8.29
CA ILE A 55 -18.20 -12.54 9.53
C ILE A 55 -17.44 -11.23 9.28
N GLN A 56 -16.75 -11.10 8.15
CA GLN A 56 -15.99 -9.89 7.81
C GLN A 56 -16.88 -8.71 7.41
N LYS A 57 -18.08 -8.95 6.86
CA LYS A 57 -19.08 -7.93 6.52
C LYS A 57 -19.51 -7.07 7.72
N GLY A 58 -19.25 -7.47 8.96
CA GLY A 58 -19.41 -6.62 10.14
C GLY A 58 -18.37 -5.50 10.29
N LYS A 59 -17.24 -5.56 9.57
CA LYS A 59 -16.13 -4.59 9.61
C LYS A 59 -16.17 -3.57 8.47
N VAL A 60 -17.36 -3.16 8.01
CA VAL A 60 -17.54 -2.19 6.90
C VAL A 60 -17.03 -0.77 7.22
N ILE A 61 -16.56 -0.52 8.44
CA ILE A 61 -16.23 0.83 8.92
C ILE A 61 -14.97 1.45 8.27
N GLU A 62 -14.10 0.69 7.59
CA GLU A 62 -12.85 1.28 7.04
C GLU A 62 -12.66 1.20 5.53
N PHE A 63 -13.51 0.50 4.77
CA PHE A 63 -13.33 0.38 3.31
C PHE A 63 -13.26 1.74 2.62
N ARG A 64 -14.21 2.63 2.93
CA ARG A 64 -14.29 3.95 2.27
C ARG A 64 -13.10 4.84 2.65
N ASN A 65 -12.69 4.81 3.91
CA ASN A 65 -11.55 5.62 4.38
C ASN A 65 -10.22 5.09 3.83
N LEU A 66 -9.99 3.77 3.86
CA LEU A 66 -8.81 3.13 3.30
C LEU A 66 -8.74 3.32 1.78
N PHE A 67 -9.88 3.26 1.09
CA PHE A 67 -9.94 3.52 -0.35
C PHE A 67 -9.58 4.97 -0.68
N PHE A 68 -10.19 5.95 -0.02
CA PHE A 68 -9.84 7.36 -0.25
C PHE A 68 -8.40 7.69 0.15
N MET A 69 -7.90 7.07 1.22
CA MET A 69 -6.49 7.18 1.62
C MET A 69 -5.56 6.62 0.54
N ALA A 70 -5.82 5.40 0.05
CA ALA A 70 -5.02 4.79 -0.99
C ALA A 70 -5.04 5.57 -2.32
N VAL A 71 -6.20 6.09 -2.72
CA VAL A 71 -6.31 6.95 -3.90
C VAL A 71 -5.50 8.24 -3.72
N GLY A 72 -5.58 8.86 -2.53
CA GLY A 72 -4.77 10.04 -2.20
C GLY A 72 -3.27 9.75 -2.25
N GLU A 73 -2.83 8.63 -1.67
CA GLU A 73 -1.44 8.18 -1.70
C GLU A 73 -0.96 7.93 -3.13
N ILE A 74 -1.77 7.29 -4.00
CA ILE A 74 -1.43 7.08 -5.41
C ILE A 74 -1.25 8.41 -6.15
N VAL A 75 -2.17 9.36 -5.95
CA VAL A 75 -2.10 10.69 -6.59
C VAL A 75 -0.84 11.45 -6.13
N PHE A 76 -0.56 11.43 -4.82
CA PHE A 76 0.65 12.06 -4.28
C PHE A 76 1.93 11.39 -4.77
N SER A 77 1.97 10.07 -4.82
CA SER A 77 3.08 9.31 -5.40
C SER A 77 3.31 9.69 -6.86
N ALA A 78 2.25 9.83 -7.66
CA ALA A 78 2.37 10.21 -9.06
C ALA A 78 2.99 11.62 -9.19
N LEU A 79 2.58 12.59 -8.36
CA LEU A 79 3.16 13.93 -8.35
C LEU A 79 4.63 13.92 -7.92
N LEU A 80 4.97 13.16 -6.86
CA LEU A 80 6.34 13.03 -6.39
C LEU A 80 7.25 12.36 -7.42
N LEU A 81 6.75 11.36 -8.15
CA LEU A 81 7.46 10.77 -9.28
C LEU A 81 7.71 11.80 -10.37
N LEU A 82 6.68 12.56 -10.75
CA LEU A 82 6.78 13.54 -11.84
C LEU A 82 7.76 14.68 -11.49
N ILE A 83 7.68 15.21 -10.27
CA ILE A 83 8.59 16.27 -9.79
C ILE A 83 10.00 15.71 -9.61
N GLY A 84 10.13 14.56 -8.94
CA GLY A 84 11.43 13.93 -8.71
C GLY A 84 12.15 13.59 -10.02
N LEU A 85 11.44 13.09 -11.03
CA LEU A 85 12.04 12.81 -12.34
C LEU A 85 12.48 14.09 -13.07
N ASN A 86 11.67 15.15 -13.01
CA ASN A 86 12.02 16.45 -13.61
C ASN A 86 13.26 17.10 -12.98
N LEU A 87 13.46 16.91 -11.68
CA LEU A 87 14.65 17.39 -10.97
C LEU A 87 15.86 16.46 -11.17
N LEU A 88 15.63 15.16 -11.27
CA LEU A 88 16.70 14.16 -11.41
C LEU A 88 17.38 14.22 -12.78
N ILE A 89 16.61 14.33 -13.86
CA ILE A 89 17.14 14.36 -15.23
C ILE A 89 18.26 15.42 -15.37
N PRO A 90 18.04 16.72 -15.11
CA PRO A 90 19.10 17.71 -15.28
C PRO A 90 20.29 17.46 -14.34
N SER A 91 20.07 16.94 -13.13
CA SER A 91 21.15 16.69 -12.18
C SER A 91 22.11 15.57 -12.59
N ILE A 92 21.64 14.57 -13.35
CA ILE A 92 22.50 13.52 -13.93
C ILE A 92 23.17 14.00 -15.22
N PHE A 93 22.42 14.69 -16.08
CA PHE A 93 22.90 15.06 -17.41
C PHE A 93 23.75 16.35 -17.41
N SER A 94 23.72 17.18 -16.35
CA SER A 94 24.53 18.40 -16.22
C SER A 94 26.03 18.14 -16.09
N VAL A 95 26.40 16.95 -15.58
CA VAL A 95 27.80 16.53 -15.43
C VAL A 95 28.39 15.98 -16.75
N ALA A 96 27.55 15.70 -17.77
CA ALA A 96 27.97 14.94 -18.96
C ALA A 96 28.33 15.79 -20.20
N ASP A 97 27.60 16.87 -20.53
CA ASP A 97 27.99 17.97 -21.45
C ASP A 97 26.82 18.99 -21.58
N PRO A 98 26.99 20.31 -21.34
CA PRO A 98 25.90 21.23 -20.96
C PRO A 98 25.18 22.01 -22.08
N SER A 99 25.53 21.88 -23.36
CA SER A 99 24.80 22.58 -24.47
C SER A 99 23.35 22.09 -24.65
N ARG A 100 23.06 20.87 -24.19
CA ARG A 100 21.79 20.14 -24.39
C ARG A 100 20.71 20.43 -23.32
N ILE A 101 21.09 21.03 -22.21
CA ILE A 101 20.20 21.36 -21.09
C ILE A 101 19.59 22.76 -21.27
N VAL A 102 20.34 23.65 -21.93
CA VAL A 102 19.94 25.03 -22.22
C VAL A 102 18.90 25.11 -23.35
N ASP A 103 18.88 24.21 -24.34
CA ASP A 103 17.77 24.12 -25.31
C ASP A 103 16.49 23.46 -24.75
N TYR A 104 16.62 22.74 -23.63
CA TYR A 104 15.49 22.10 -22.95
C TYR A 104 14.74 23.07 -22.02
N PHE A 105 15.48 23.98 -21.35
CA PHE A 105 14.91 24.93 -20.36
C PHE A 105 14.91 26.40 -20.76
N LYS A 106 15.53 26.82 -21.88
CA LYS A 106 15.51 28.25 -22.33
C LYS A 106 14.10 28.87 -22.30
N ASN A 107 13.08 28.02 -22.49
CA ASN A 107 11.65 28.34 -22.56
C ASN A 107 10.85 28.17 -21.24
N PHE A 108 11.51 28.06 -20.07
CA PHE A 108 10.87 28.19 -18.75
C PHE A 108 11.36 29.42 -17.93
N ILE A 109 12.41 30.10 -18.45
CA ILE A 109 12.71 31.56 -18.44
C ILE A 109 13.19 32.25 -17.11
N ILE A 110 14.50 32.51 -17.05
CA ILE A 110 15.24 33.66 -16.42
C ILE A 110 15.39 33.76 -14.88
N THR A 111 14.55 33.16 -14.05
CA THR A 111 14.46 33.58 -12.62
C THR A 111 15.59 33.16 -11.66
N TYR A 112 16.49 32.23 -11.99
CA TYR A 112 17.54 31.77 -11.04
C TYR A 112 18.94 32.40 -11.25
N SER A 113 19.05 33.44 -12.07
CA SER A 113 20.30 33.88 -12.72
C SER A 113 21.31 34.69 -11.87
N ASN A 114 21.16 34.90 -10.55
CA ASN A 114 22.06 35.84 -9.82
C ASN A 114 22.88 35.25 -8.67
N SER A 115 23.17 33.94 -8.66
CA SER A 115 24.05 33.33 -7.65
C SER A 115 25.18 32.50 -8.29
N ILE A 116 26.18 33.21 -8.82
CA ILE A 116 27.36 32.68 -9.55
C ILE A 116 28.32 31.85 -8.66
N GLY A 117 27.98 31.53 -7.39
CA GLY A 117 28.89 30.85 -6.45
C GLY A 117 28.53 29.43 -6.02
N PHE A 118 27.29 28.95 -6.25
CA PHE A 118 26.78 27.72 -5.62
C PHE A 118 26.20 26.69 -6.60
N PHE A 119 26.42 26.85 -7.91
CA PHE A 119 25.78 26.05 -8.95
C PHE A 119 25.99 24.53 -8.77
N ASP A 120 27.22 24.11 -8.44
CA ASP A 120 27.54 22.70 -8.24
C ASP A 120 26.90 22.11 -6.97
N ILE A 121 26.79 22.91 -5.91
CA ILE A 121 26.15 22.48 -4.66
C ILE A 121 24.63 22.36 -4.87
N ILE A 122 24.03 23.25 -5.65
CA ILE A 122 22.60 23.20 -6.00
C ILE A 122 22.29 21.91 -6.78
N ILE A 123 23.12 21.54 -7.76
CA ILE A 123 22.95 20.29 -8.53
C ILE A 123 22.95 19.05 -7.61
N ILE A 124 23.89 18.98 -6.68
CA ILE A 124 23.99 17.87 -5.73
C ILE A 124 22.78 17.82 -4.80
N VAL A 125 22.33 18.98 -4.31
CA VAL A 125 21.15 19.09 -3.45
C VAL A 125 19.88 18.69 -4.21
N ASP A 126 19.70 19.15 -5.45
CA ASP A 126 18.57 18.80 -6.30
C ASP A 126 18.55 17.31 -6.60
N PHE A 127 19.70 16.69 -6.87
CA PHE A 127 19.82 15.25 -7.06
C PHE A 127 19.37 14.47 -5.81
N LEU A 128 19.84 14.88 -4.62
CA LEU A 128 19.47 14.24 -3.35
C LEU A 128 17.97 14.38 -3.05
N ILE A 129 17.40 15.57 -3.25
CA ILE A 129 15.97 15.83 -3.09
C ILE A 129 15.16 14.96 -4.06
N SER A 130 15.62 14.87 -5.31
CA SER A 130 14.97 14.04 -6.33
C SER A 130 14.92 12.57 -5.94
N ILE A 131 16.04 12.01 -5.50
CA ILE A 131 16.11 10.63 -5.02
C ILE A 131 15.15 10.44 -3.85
N LEU A 132 15.16 11.37 -2.88
CA LEU A 132 14.30 11.29 -1.71
C LEU A 132 12.82 11.33 -2.08
N MET A 133 12.44 12.18 -3.04
CA MET A 133 11.07 12.23 -3.57
C MET A 133 10.69 10.91 -4.27
N LEU A 134 11.56 10.35 -5.10
CA LEU A 134 11.31 9.07 -5.78
C LEU A 134 11.13 7.93 -4.77
N VAL A 135 12.03 7.83 -3.79
CA VAL A 135 11.93 6.81 -2.72
C VAL A 135 10.64 6.97 -1.92
N SER A 136 10.27 8.20 -1.58
CA SER A 136 9.02 8.49 -0.87
C SER A 136 7.80 8.11 -1.71
N ALA A 137 7.83 8.35 -3.01
CA ALA A 137 6.76 7.97 -3.92
C ALA A 137 6.58 6.44 -3.98
N PHE A 138 7.67 5.67 -4.08
CA PHE A 138 7.61 4.21 -4.05
C PHE A 138 7.12 3.68 -2.70
N TYR A 139 7.53 4.30 -1.60
CA TYR A 139 7.05 3.95 -0.27
C TYR A 139 5.53 4.16 -0.14
N MET A 140 5.04 5.32 -0.58
CA MET A 140 3.61 5.63 -0.60
C MET A 140 2.82 4.69 -1.51
N LEU A 141 3.35 4.29 -2.67
CA LEU A 141 2.69 3.28 -3.52
C LEU A 141 2.59 1.92 -2.85
N ARG A 142 3.63 1.52 -2.10
CA ARG A 142 3.62 0.29 -1.33
C ARG A 142 2.60 0.34 -0.20
N GLN A 143 2.48 1.48 0.47
CA GLN A 143 1.47 1.70 1.51
C GLN A 143 0.05 1.68 0.93
N ALA A 144 -0.18 2.38 -0.19
CA ALA A 144 -1.46 2.37 -0.90
C ALA A 144 -1.87 0.96 -1.33
N SER A 145 -0.91 0.17 -1.83
CA SER A 145 -1.16 -1.24 -2.16
C SER A 145 -1.54 -2.07 -0.93
N GLY A 146 -0.95 -1.81 0.23
CA GLY A 146 -1.32 -2.43 1.50
C GLY A 146 -2.74 -2.05 1.91
N ASN A 147 -3.06 -0.76 1.89
CA ASN A 147 -4.38 -0.21 2.21
C ASN A 147 -5.48 -0.79 1.29
N LEU A 148 -5.20 -0.95 0.00
CA LEU A 148 -6.13 -1.58 -0.96
C LEU A 148 -6.31 -3.08 -0.72
N LYS A 149 -5.25 -3.79 -0.29
CA LYS A 149 -5.32 -5.20 0.07
C LYS A 149 -6.16 -5.41 1.33
N GLU A 150 -5.98 -4.55 2.32
CA GLU A 150 -6.77 -4.57 3.57
C GLU A 150 -8.22 -4.17 3.34
N ALA A 151 -8.48 -3.29 2.36
CA ALA A 151 -9.82 -3.00 1.89
C ALA A 151 -10.46 -4.15 1.07
N GLY A 152 -9.76 -5.25 0.81
CA GLY A 152 -10.31 -6.40 0.08
C GLY A 152 -10.48 -6.17 -1.42
N LEU A 153 -9.83 -5.14 -1.99
CA LEU A 153 -9.93 -4.79 -3.43
C LEU A 153 -8.95 -5.52 -4.34
N LEU A 154 -7.97 -6.23 -3.77
CA LEU A 154 -7.05 -7.06 -4.54
C LEU A 154 -7.53 -8.52 -4.47
N VAL A 155 -8.26 -8.93 -5.51
CA VAL A 155 -8.42 -10.35 -5.86
C VAL A 155 -7.05 -10.85 -6.29
N SER A 156 -6.50 -11.82 -5.56
CA SER A 156 -5.25 -12.50 -5.91
C SER A 156 -5.31 -13.00 -7.36
N GLY A 157 -4.46 -12.43 -8.22
CA GLY A 157 -4.07 -13.03 -9.48
C GLY A 157 -2.87 -13.95 -9.29
#